data_AF-A0A1F6MP46-F1
#
_entry.id   AF-A0A1F6MP46-F1
#
_cell.length_a   1.000
_cell.length_b   1.000
_cell.length_c   1.000
_cell.angle_alpha   90.00
_cell.angle_beta   90.00
_cell.angle_gamma   90.00
#
_symmetry.space_group_name_H-M   'P 1'
#
loop_
_entity.id
_entity.type
_entity.pdbx_description
1 polymer ?
#
loop_
_entity_poly.entity_id
_entity_poly.type
_entity_poly.pdbx_seq_one_letter_code
_entity_poly.pdbx_strand_id
1 'polypeptide(L)'
;MDERNLENQKRQREQAFLTFTPFIRSCEVMETYQNLLVEHKDNSEMVGAMKKRWHDIFDVRKKETGESGSQSDYGGFAAELERIAKQMNDWCESGEFTREKLAALFAGSVIGDKLLARWSPKAGSRRPDGTFVINEVLEYKTSGTEDAEIGLNIFPTQVKGTAQLLGKVYEGLQKVAQEMQSGSLQHVKKVVMISWLFGPSFGDKVKQIFGDDIMLEDVPDESAFEVQKLALSYNSRATAEYLTTGQLPPVRSLTMDNEEFVRKFGGA
;
A
#
# COMPACT_ATOMS: atom_id res chain seq x y z
N MET A 1 11.02 -7.21 -34.28
CA MET A 1 10.67 -5.99 -33.52
C MET A 1 11.96 -5.18 -33.40
N ASP A 2 11.98 -3.93 -33.89
CA ASP A 2 13.20 -3.11 -34.01
C ASP A 2 13.80 -2.79 -32.63
N GLU A 3 15.11 -2.96 -32.44
CA GLU A 3 15.82 -2.71 -31.16
C GLU A 3 15.60 -1.27 -30.67
N ARG A 4 15.48 -0.32 -31.59
CA ARG A 4 15.16 1.08 -31.28
C ARG A 4 13.77 1.23 -30.65
N ASN A 5 12.80 0.39 -31.04
CA ASN A 5 11.46 0.42 -30.47
C ASN A 5 11.44 -0.15 -29.04
N LEU A 6 12.24 -1.19 -28.77
CA LEU A 6 12.37 -1.77 -27.42
C LEU A 6 13.05 -0.79 -26.46
N GLU A 7 14.11 -0.12 -26.89
CA GLU A 7 14.81 0.87 -26.05
C GLU A 7 13.91 2.09 -25.76
N ASN A 8 13.17 2.57 -26.75
CA ASN A 8 12.20 3.64 -26.57
C ASN A 8 11.08 3.26 -25.59
N GLN A 9 10.55 2.05 -25.68
CA GLN A 9 9.54 1.54 -24.74
C GLN A 9 10.09 1.46 -23.31
N LYS A 10 11.33 0.97 -23.15
CA LYS A 10 11.99 0.91 -21.83
C LYS A 10 12.16 2.30 -21.21
N ARG A 11 12.62 3.29 -21.99
CA ARG A 11 12.76 4.68 -21.52
C ARG A 11 11.42 5.29 -21.13
N GLN A 12 10.36 5.04 -21.90
CA GLN A 12 9.02 5.51 -21.54
C GLN A 12 8.53 4.89 -20.23
N ARG A 13 8.77 3.60 -20.01
CA ARG A 13 8.43 2.92 -18.75
C ARG A 13 9.21 3.46 -17.56
N GLU A 14 10.50 3.71 -17.74
CA GLU A 14 11.35 4.32 -16.73
C GLU A 14 10.82 5.71 -16.32
N GLN A 15 10.50 6.55 -17.32
CA GLN A 15 9.89 7.85 -17.07
C GLN A 15 8.52 7.75 -16.39
N ALA A 16 7.73 6.73 -16.72
CA ALA A 16 6.45 6.48 -16.07
C ALA A 16 6.65 6.20 -14.57
N PHE A 17 7.63 5.38 -14.18
CA PHE A 17 7.96 5.15 -12.76
C PHE A 17 8.41 6.43 -12.08
N LEU A 18 9.35 7.18 -12.68
CA LEU A 18 9.91 8.39 -12.08
C LEU A 18 8.88 9.51 -11.84
N THR A 19 7.73 9.45 -12.51
CA THR A 19 6.60 10.37 -12.31
C THR A 19 5.51 9.79 -11.42
N PHE A 20 5.60 8.51 -11.05
CA PHE A 20 4.57 7.79 -10.31
C PHE A 20 4.72 8.05 -8.79
N THR A 21 3.77 8.75 -8.17
CA THR A 21 3.80 9.09 -6.72
C THR A 21 3.98 7.86 -5.79
N PRO A 22 3.29 6.72 -5.94
CA PRO A 22 3.57 5.51 -5.15
C PRO A 22 5.00 4.98 -5.32
N PHE A 23 5.55 5.02 -6.53
CA PHE A 23 6.94 4.66 -6.78
C PHE A 23 7.89 5.60 -6.03
N ILE A 24 7.68 6.91 -6.17
CA ILE A 24 8.46 7.94 -5.49
C ILE A 24 8.45 7.73 -3.97
N ARG A 25 7.27 7.49 -3.37
CA ARG A 25 7.15 7.21 -1.94
C ARG A 25 7.89 5.93 -1.51
N SER A 26 7.87 4.90 -2.37
CA SER A 26 8.65 3.67 -2.12
C SER A 26 10.15 3.96 -2.15
N CYS A 27 10.61 4.79 -3.07
CA CYS A 27 12.00 5.21 -3.12
C CYS A 27 12.41 6.06 -1.92
N GLU A 28 11.54 6.95 -1.44
CA GLU A 28 11.80 7.75 -0.23
C GLU A 28 12.00 6.87 1.01
N VAL A 29 11.29 5.75 1.11
CA VAL A 29 11.49 4.74 2.16
C VAL A 29 12.89 4.11 2.07
N MET A 30 13.37 3.80 0.86
CA MET A 30 14.70 3.23 0.62
C MET A 30 15.82 4.25 0.89
N GLU A 31 15.64 5.48 0.44
CA GLU A 31 16.54 6.61 0.74
C GLU A 31 16.64 6.83 2.25
N THR A 32 15.52 6.74 2.96
CA THR A 32 15.48 6.84 4.42
C THR A 32 16.32 5.75 5.07
N TYR A 33 16.15 4.50 4.65
CA TYR A 33 16.95 3.38 5.16
C TYR A 33 18.45 3.59 4.91
N GLN A 34 18.84 3.92 3.67
CA GLN A 34 20.22 4.20 3.33
C GLN A 34 20.82 5.33 4.18
N ASN A 35 20.07 6.43 4.38
CA ASN A 35 20.53 7.56 5.18
C ASN A 35 20.71 7.19 6.66
N LEU A 36 19.81 6.39 7.23
CA LEU A 36 19.92 5.92 8.61
C LEU A 36 21.14 5.00 8.82
N LEU A 37 21.48 4.17 7.82
CA LEU A 37 22.70 3.36 7.88
C LEU A 37 23.96 4.24 7.91
N VAL A 38 23.97 5.34 7.17
CA VAL A 38 25.08 6.30 7.16
C VAL A 38 25.14 7.07 8.49
N GLU A 39 23.99 7.53 9.00
CA GLU A 39 23.87 8.26 10.26
C GLU A 39 24.38 7.44 11.46
N HIS A 40 24.06 6.14 11.49
CA HIS A 40 24.44 5.23 12.56
C HIS A 40 25.63 4.33 12.24
N LYS A 41 26.45 4.66 11.23
CA LYS A 41 27.56 3.80 10.74
C LYS A 41 28.53 3.35 11.84
N ASP A 42 28.69 4.15 12.89
CA ASP A 42 29.62 3.89 14.01
C ASP A 42 28.96 3.07 15.15
N ASN A 43 27.66 2.75 15.03
CA ASN A 43 26.90 1.92 15.97
C ASN A 43 26.50 0.60 15.30
N SER A 44 27.39 -0.40 15.38
CA SER A 44 27.23 -1.69 14.71
C SER A 44 26.00 -2.49 15.19
N GLU A 45 25.62 -2.37 16.46
CA GLU A 45 24.43 -3.02 17.02
C GLU A 45 23.15 -2.43 16.41
N MET A 46 23.06 -1.10 16.38
CA MET A 46 21.94 -0.38 15.77
C MET A 46 21.83 -0.68 14.27
N VAL A 47 22.95 -0.66 13.56
CA VAL A 47 23.00 -1.05 12.13
C VAL A 47 22.50 -2.48 11.93
N GLY A 48 22.95 -3.42 12.77
CA GLY A 48 22.48 -4.82 12.72
C GLY A 48 20.97 -4.94 12.94
N ALA A 49 20.43 -4.21 13.93
CA ALA A 49 18.99 -4.19 14.21
C ALA A 49 18.18 -3.57 13.05
N MET A 50 18.64 -2.45 12.48
CA MET A 50 18.01 -1.80 11.33
C MET A 50 17.98 -2.72 10.10
N LYS A 51 19.10 -3.39 9.79
CA LYS A 51 19.15 -4.36 8.68
C LYS A 51 18.11 -5.45 8.89
N LYS A 52 18.09 -6.10 10.06
CA LYS A 52 17.11 -7.15 10.36
C LYS A 52 15.67 -6.68 10.16
N ARG A 53 15.33 -5.51 10.72
CA ARG A 53 13.99 -4.90 10.60
C ARG A 53 13.64 -4.57 9.15
N TRP A 54 14.58 -4.06 8.36
CA TRP A 54 14.41 -3.79 6.94
C TRP A 54 14.11 -5.07 6.15
N HIS A 55 14.90 -6.13 6.38
CA HIS A 55 14.68 -7.43 5.77
C HIS A 55 13.32 -8.01 6.17
N ASP A 56 12.85 -7.82 7.41
CA ASP A 56 11.51 -8.24 7.85
C ASP A 56 10.37 -7.57 7.07
N ILE A 57 10.52 -6.31 6.62
CA ILE A 57 9.52 -5.62 5.78
C ILE A 57 9.46 -6.28 4.40
N PHE A 58 10.61 -6.52 3.76
CA PHE A 58 10.72 -6.96 2.37
C PHE A 58 10.96 -8.45 2.20
N ASP A 59 10.85 -9.25 3.27
CA ASP A 59 10.96 -10.70 3.18
C ASP A 59 9.81 -11.26 2.32
N VAL A 60 10.17 -11.81 1.17
CA VAL A 60 9.27 -12.44 0.21
C VAL A 60 8.88 -13.85 0.69
N ARG A 61 9.71 -14.49 1.55
CA ARG A 61 9.57 -15.90 1.94
C ARG A 61 8.50 -16.16 3.00
N LYS A 62 8.09 -15.14 3.75
CA LYS A 62 7.06 -15.28 4.82
C LYS A 62 5.65 -15.58 4.30
N LYS A 63 5.37 -15.46 2.99
CA LYS A 63 4.03 -15.68 2.43
C LYS A 63 3.81 -17.01 1.70
N GLU A 64 4.84 -17.78 1.39
CA GLU A 64 4.69 -18.98 0.54
C GLU A 64 4.44 -20.28 1.31
N THR A 65 4.24 -20.24 2.62
CA THR A 65 3.93 -21.44 3.42
C THR A 65 2.43 -21.78 3.51
N GLY A 66 1.54 -21.05 2.82
CA GLY A 66 0.09 -21.19 2.99
C GLY A 66 -0.76 -21.62 1.79
N GLU A 67 -0.38 -21.33 0.55
CA GLU A 67 -1.28 -21.56 -0.60
C GLU A 67 -0.55 -22.20 -1.79
N SER A 68 -0.69 -23.53 -1.89
CA SER A 68 -0.31 -24.33 -3.04
C SER A 68 -1.27 -24.06 -4.22
N GLY A 69 -0.94 -23.06 -5.04
CA GLY A 69 -1.57 -22.79 -6.33
C GLY A 69 -0.58 -22.98 -7.49
N SER A 70 -0.94 -23.85 -8.44
CA SER A 70 -0.29 -24.17 -9.74
C SER A 70 1.15 -23.69 -10.02
N GLN A 71 2.04 -24.68 -10.12
CA GLN A 71 3.50 -24.57 -10.00
C GLN A 71 4.29 -24.19 -11.27
N SER A 72 3.67 -23.73 -12.37
CA SER A 72 4.43 -23.51 -13.64
C SER A 72 4.67 -22.04 -14.04
N ASP A 73 3.83 -21.08 -13.62
CA ASP A 73 4.01 -19.64 -13.93
C ASP A 73 4.47 -18.80 -12.72
N TYR A 74 4.36 -19.35 -11.49
CA TYR A 74 4.73 -18.64 -10.26
C TYR A 74 6.24 -18.60 -10.01
N GLY A 75 6.99 -19.62 -10.45
CA GLY A 75 8.43 -19.73 -10.17
C GLY A 75 9.26 -18.60 -10.78
N GLY A 76 8.94 -18.18 -12.01
CA GLY A 76 9.64 -17.07 -12.66
C GLY A 76 9.37 -15.71 -12.00
N PHE A 77 8.13 -15.48 -11.58
CA PHE A 77 7.73 -14.23 -10.93
C PHE A 77 8.32 -14.10 -9.52
N ALA A 78 8.25 -15.16 -8.71
CA ALA A 78 8.82 -15.18 -7.36
C ALA A 78 10.34 -15.00 -7.40
N ALA A 79 11.03 -15.69 -8.31
CA ALA A 79 12.48 -15.56 -8.48
C ALA A 79 12.88 -14.16 -8.97
N GLU A 80 12.12 -13.55 -9.90
CA GLU A 80 12.38 -12.18 -10.32
C GLU A 80 12.16 -11.18 -9.17
N LEU A 81 11.16 -11.41 -8.30
CA LEU A 81 10.87 -10.56 -7.16
C LEU A 81 11.97 -10.66 -6.10
N GLU A 82 12.42 -11.88 -5.80
CA GLU A 82 13.56 -12.10 -4.90
C GLU A 82 14.84 -11.46 -5.45
N ARG A 83 15.09 -11.59 -6.76
CA ARG A 83 16.24 -10.94 -7.42
C ARG A 83 16.19 -9.42 -7.28
N ILE A 84 15.03 -8.81 -7.55
CA ILE A 84 14.86 -7.37 -7.43
C ILE A 84 15.01 -6.93 -5.96
N ALA A 85 14.34 -7.61 -5.02
CA ALA A 85 14.43 -7.30 -3.60
C ALA A 85 15.88 -7.38 -3.08
N LYS A 86 16.61 -8.44 -3.46
CA LYS A 86 18.03 -8.58 -3.11
C LYS A 86 18.85 -7.42 -3.67
N GLN A 87 18.68 -7.10 -4.96
CA GLN A 87 19.43 -6.03 -5.60
C GLN A 87 19.15 -4.66 -4.97
N MET A 88 17.90 -4.40 -4.61
CA MET A 88 17.50 -3.19 -3.89
C MET A 88 18.15 -3.08 -2.52
N ASN A 89 18.14 -4.19 -1.75
CA ASN A 89 18.77 -4.24 -0.44
C ASN A 89 20.28 -4.00 -0.53
N ASP A 90 20.95 -4.66 -1.49
CA ASP A 90 22.38 -4.51 -1.73
C ASP A 90 22.73 -3.03 -2.03
N TRP A 91 21.93 -2.36 -2.88
CA TRP A 91 22.14 -0.93 -3.18
C TRP A 91 21.95 -0.01 -1.99
N CYS A 92 20.91 -0.23 -1.18
CA CYS A 92 20.68 0.60 0.01
C CYS A 92 21.79 0.43 1.03
N GLU A 93 22.22 -0.82 1.26
CA GLU A 93 23.25 -1.15 2.24
C GLU A 93 24.66 -0.71 1.82
N SER A 94 24.93 -0.59 0.51
CA SER A 94 26.19 -0.07 -0.01
C SER A 94 26.22 1.44 -0.21
N GLY A 95 25.09 2.14 -0.03
CA GLY A 95 24.99 3.59 -0.27
C GLY A 95 24.80 3.97 -1.74
N GLU A 96 24.46 3.01 -2.60
CA GLU A 96 24.38 3.18 -4.05
C GLU A 96 22.95 3.34 -4.58
N PHE A 97 21.93 3.32 -3.72
CA PHE A 97 20.53 3.43 -4.14
C PHE A 97 20.26 4.77 -4.81
N THR A 98 19.60 4.73 -5.98
CA THR A 98 18.98 5.90 -6.60
C THR A 98 17.63 5.54 -7.20
N ARG A 99 16.75 6.52 -7.34
CA ARG A 99 15.41 6.36 -7.93
C ARG A 99 15.50 5.86 -9.37
N GLU A 100 16.48 6.37 -10.12
CA GLU A 100 16.73 6.05 -11.53
C GLU A 100 17.16 4.59 -11.68
N LYS A 101 18.07 4.11 -10.82
CA LYS A 101 18.50 2.70 -10.83
C LYS A 101 17.31 1.76 -10.62
N LEU A 102 16.43 2.08 -9.66
CA LEU A 102 15.24 1.27 -9.40
C LEU A 102 14.21 1.37 -10.53
N ALA A 103 13.99 2.56 -11.09
CA ALA A 103 13.07 2.75 -12.21
C ALA A 103 13.53 1.97 -13.45
N ALA A 104 14.82 2.02 -13.78
CA ALA A 104 15.41 1.25 -14.87
C ALA A 104 15.32 -0.27 -14.65
N LEU A 105 15.47 -0.72 -13.40
CA LEU A 105 15.31 -2.12 -13.00
C LEU A 105 13.86 -2.58 -13.23
N PHE A 106 12.87 -1.82 -12.77
CA PHE A 106 11.46 -2.18 -12.97
C PHE A 106 11.03 -2.06 -14.43
N ALA A 107 11.51 -1.06 -15.16
CA ALA A 107 11.21 -0.87 -16.58
C ALA A 107 11.66 -2.05 -17.45
N GLY A 108 12.70 -2.78 -17.03
CA GLY A 108 13.17 -3.99 -17.69
C GLY A 108 12.58 -5.30 -17.16
N SER A 109 11.61 -5.26 -16.25
CA SER A 109 11.07 -6.44 -15.54
C SER A 109 9.58 -6.67 -15.81
N VAL A 110 9.13 -7.92 -15.72
CA VAL A 110 7.69 -8.24 -15.77
C VAL A 110 6.98 -7.72 -14.51
N ILE A 111 7.71 -7.62 -13.40
CA ILE A 111 7.24 -7.04 -12.14
C ILE A 111 6.82 -5.58 -12.32
N GLY A 112 7.60 -4.81 -13.09
CA GLY A 112 7.30 -3.41 -13.33
C GLY A 112 5.93 -3.20 -14.00
N ASP A 113 5.59 -4.02 -14.99
CA ASP A 113 4.28 -3.93 -15.65
C ASP A 113 3.13 -4.18 -14.66
N LYS A 114 3.28 -5.18 -13.79
CA LYS A 114 2.30 -5.48 -12.74
C LYS A 114 2.20 -4.35 -11.71
N LEU A 115 3.31 -3.73 -11.32
CA LEU A 115 3.32 -2.61 -10.39
C LEU A 115 2.62 -1.38 -10.97
N LEU A 116 2.89 -1.03 -12.24
CA LEU A 116 2.21 0.08 -12.91
C LEU A 116 0.70 -0.17 -13.03
N ALA A 117 0.29 -1.39 -13.38
CA ALA A 117 -1.13 -1.76 -13.43
C ALA A 117 -1.79 -1.70 -12.03
N ARG A 118 -1.07 -2.13 -10.99
CA ARG A 118 -1.56 -2.10 -9.60
C ARG A 118 -1.71 -0.67 -9.09
N TRP A 119 -0.74 0.20 -9.37
CA TRP A 119 -0.74 1.56 -8.85
C TRP A 119 -1.54 2.56 -9.69
N SER A 120 -1.97 2.19 -10.89
CA SER A 120 -2.90 2.95 -11.72
C SER A 120 -4.23 2.20 -11.89
N PRO A 121 -4.96 1.91 -10.80
CA PRO A 121 -6.16 1.10 -10.89
C PRO A 121 -7.26 1.84 -11.68
N LYS A 122 -8.03 1.09 -12.47
CA LYS A 122 -9.17 1.64 -13.21
C LYS A 122 -10.42 1.59 -12.32
N ALA A 123 -11.05 2.72 -12.08
CA ALA A 123 -12.32 2.79 -11.35
C ALA A 123 -13.39 1.89 -12.00
N GLY A 124 -14.17 1.20 -11.16
CA GLY A 124 -15.18 0.23 -11.58
C GLY A 124 -14.63 -1.15 -11.99
N SER A 125 -13.31 -1.35 -11.93
CA SER A 125 -12.72 -2.66 -12.22
C SER A 125 -12.74 -3.59 -11.00
N ARG A 126 -12.83 -4.90 -11.26
CA ARG A 126 -12.65 -5.95 -10.24
C ARG A 126 -11.33 -6.66 -10.48
N ARG A 127 -10.52 -6.78 -9.42
CA ARG A 127 -9.25 -7.51 -9.43
C ARG A 127 -9.47 -9.01 -9.27
N PRO A 128 -8.50 -9.86 -9.67
CA PRO A 128 -8.62 -11.32 -9.54
C PRO A 128 -8.84 -11.83 -8.11
N ASP A 129 -8.41 -11.07 -7.10
CA ASP A 129 -8.58 -11.36 -5.67
C ASP A 129 -9.97 -10.98 -5.12
N GLY A 130 -10.89 -10.56 -5.99
CA GLY A 130 -12.25 -10.15 -5.65
C GLY A 130 -12.39 -8.68 -5.22
N THR A 131 -11.30 -7.92 -5.17
CA THR A 131 -11.31 -6.50 -4.77
C THR A 131 -11.94 -5.63 -5.86
N PHE A 132 -12.89 -4.76 -5.48
CA PHE A 132 -13.52 -3.80 -6.37
C PHE A 132 -12.92 -2.40 -6.18
N VAL A 133 -12.46 -1.79 -7.28
CA VAL A 133 -11.87 -0.45 -7.28
C VAL A 133 -12.97 0.59 -7.40
N ILE A 134 -13.17 1.40 -6.36
CA ILE A 134 -14.19 2.47 -6.36
C ILE A 134 -13.66 3.69 -7.14
N ASN A 135 -12.44 4.12 -6.83
CA ASN A 135 -11.73 5.20 -7.50
C ASN A 135 -10.20 5.03 -7.35
N GLU A 136 -9.40 6.05 -7.70
CA GLU A 136 -7.94 5.96 -7.62
C GLU A 136 -7.35 5.93 -6.19
N VAL A 137 -8.19 5.98 -5.14
CA VAL A 137 -7.73 5.96 -3.73
C VAL A 137 -8.42 4.91 -2.87
N LEU A 138 -9.63 4.46 -3.22
CA LEU A 138 -10.47 3.62 -2.38
C LEU A 138 -10.89 2.35 -3.14
N GLU A 139 -10.81 1.22 -2.46
CA GLU A 139 -11.27 -0.08 -2.93
C GLU A 139 -12.02 -0.81 -1.81
N TYR A 140 -12.94 -1.70 -2.18
CA TYR A 140 -13.64 -2.56 -1.24
C TYR A 140 -13.48 -4.03 -1.58
N LYS A 141 -13.54 -4.89 -0.56
CA LYS A 141 -13.65 -6.35 -0.71
C LYS A 141 -14.78 -6.88 0.15
N THR A 142 -15.64 -7.70 -0.42
CA THR A 142 -16.72 -8.41 0.29
C THR A 142 -16.13 -9.60 1.05
N SER A 143 -16.48 -9.77 2.33
CA SER A 143 -16.11 -10.99 3.06
C SER A 143 -16.94 -12.17 2.53
N GLY A 144 -16.34 -13.07 1.76
CA GLY A 144 -17.05 -14.18 1.11
C GLY A 144 -17.69 -15.22 2.05
N THR A 145 -17.54 -15.07 3.37
CA THR A 145 -18.13 -15.96 4.39
C THR A 145 -19.37 -15.37 5.06
N GLU A 146 -19.57 -14.05 4.95
CA GLU A 146 -20.72 -13.33 5.47
C GLU A 146 -21.03 -12.23 4.46
N ASP A 147 -22.04 -12.43 3.61
CA ASP A 147 -22.52 -11.46 2.60
C ASP A 147 -23.07 -10.15 3.24
N ALA A 148 -22.62 -9.79 4.44
CA ALA A 148 -23.06 -8.69 5.25
C ALA A 148 -21.93 -7.70 5.59
N GLU A 149 -20.68 -7.94 5.20
CA GLU A 149 -19.58 -7.04 5.54
C GLU A 149 -18.69 -6.70 4.33
N ILE A 150 -18.27 -5.44 4.25
CA ILE A 150 -17.25 -4.98 3.31
C ILE A 150 -16.05 -4.39 4.04
N GLY A 151 -14.86 -4.76 3.58
CA GLY A 151 -13.59 -4.15 3.99
C GLY A 151 -13.20 -3.03 3.03
N LEU A 152 -13.07 -1.80 3.52
CA LEU A 152 -12.60 -0.65 2.74
C LEU A 152 -11.12 -0.39 2.98
N ASN A 153 -10.37 -0.22 1.89
CA ASN A 153 -8.93 0.04 1.92
C ASN A 153 -8.59 1.33 1.16
N ILE A 154 -7.76 2.17 1.77
CA ILE A 154 -7.17 3.34 1.10
C ILE A 154 -5.83 2.91 0.50
N PHE A 155 -5.75 2.91 -0.83
CA PHE A 155 -4.60 2.42 -1.56
C PHE A 155 -3.57 3.53 -1.85
N PRO A 156 -2.25 3.22 -1.97
CA PRO A 156 -1.27 4.17 -2.47
C PRO A 156 -1.70 4.76 -3.81
N THR A 157 -1.68 6.09 -3.92
CA THR A 157 -2.30 6.80 -5.04
C THR A 157 -1.41 7.89 -5.62
N GLN A 158 -1.75 8.34 -6.84
CA GLN A 158 -1.17 9.51 -7.51
C GLN A 158 -1.64 10.85 -6.96
N VAL A 159 -2.71 10.86 -6.17
CA VAL A 159 -3.30 12.11 -5.69
C VAL A 159 -2.29 12.86 -4.82
N LYS A 160 -1.94 14.08 -5.26
CA LYS A 160 -1.03 14.99 -4.56
C LYS A 160 -1.82 15.97 -3.69
N GLY A 161 -1.29 16.24 -2.51
CA GLY A 161 -1.90 17.17 -1.56
C GLY A 161 -3.00 16.53 -0.71
N THR A 162 -2.98 16.85 0.58
CA THR A 162 -3.91 16.25 1.56
C THR A 162 -5.36 16.55 1.22
N ALA A 163 -5.71 17.80 0.87
CA ALA A 163 -7.10 18.17 0.58
C ALA A 163 -7.71 17.37 -0.58
N GLN A 164 -6.96 17.18 -1.67
CA GLN A 164 -7.42 16.37 -2.81
C GLN A 164 -7.58 14.90 -2.43
N LEU A 165 -6.63 14.36 -1.66
CA LEU A 165 -6.71 12.98 -1.17
C LEU A 165 -7.97 12.78 -0.31
N LEU A 166 -8.23 13.67 0.66
CA LEU A 166 -9.41 13.59 1.51
C LEU A 166 -10.70 13.71 0.70
N GLY A 167 -10.74 14.62 -0.29
CA GLY A 167 -11.88 14.75 -1.20
C GLY A 167 -12.15 13.47 -1.99
N LYS A 168 -11.10 12.78 -2.46
CA LYS A 168 -11.22 11.50 -3.17
C LYS A 168 -11.63 10.34 -2.27
N VAL A 169 -11.16 10.32 -1.04
CA VAL A 169 -11.63 9.34 -0.04
C VAL A 169 -13.12 9.56 0.20
N TYR A 170 -13.54 10.80 0.43
CA TYR A 170 -14.94 11.15 0.64
C TYR A 170 -15.82 10.77 -0.56
N GLU A 171 -15.42 11.13 -1.80
CA GLU A 171 -16.11 10.73 -3.04
C GLU A 171 -16.30 9.21 -3.12
N GLY A 172 -15.27 8.44 -2.74
CA GLY A 172 -15.34 6.98 -2.70
C GLY A 172 -16.33 6.46 -1.67
N LEU A 173 -16.35 7.04 -0.48
CA LEU A 173 -17.30 6.68 0.59
C LEU A 173 -18.75 6.98 0.18
N GLN A 174 -19.00 8.11 -0.50
CA GLN A 174 -20.33 8.44 -1.02
C GLN A 174 -20.82 7.43 -2.06
N LYS A 175 -19.94 6.99 -2.97
CA LYS A 175 -20.26 5.95 -3.96
C LYS A 175 -20.65 4.63 -3.28
N VAL A 176 -19.92 4.23 -2.23
CA VAL A 176 -20.25 3.03 -1.46
C VAL A 176 -21.60 3.18 -0.77
N ALA A 177 -21.88 4.33 -0.15
CA ALA A 177 -23.15 4.58 0.50
C ALA A 177 -24.34 4.53 -0.48
N GLN A 178 -24.18 5.08 -1.69
CA GLN A 178 -25.19 4.99 -2.75
C GLN A 178 -25.42 3.53 -3.20
N GLU A 179 -24.36 2.74 -3.34
CA GLU A 179 -24.46 1.31 -3.65
C GLU A 179 -25.15 0.52 -2.52
N MET A 180 -24.99 0.94 -1.27
CA MET A 180 -25.67 0.37 -0.10
C MET A 180 -27.15 0.79 -0.01
N GLN A 181 -27.50 2.00 -0.47
CA GLN A 181 -28.88 2.48 -0.50
C GLN A 181 -29.71 1.82 -1.62
N SER A 182 -29.17 1.76 -2.84
CA SER A 182 -29.95 1.39 -4.03
C SER A 182 -29.20 0.54 -5.05
N GLY A 183 -28.00 0.07 -4.73
CA GLY A 183 -27.14 -0.65 -5.67
C GLY A 183 -26.85 -2.10 -5.28
N SER A 184 -25.65 -2.54 -5.65
CA SER A 184 -25.20 -3.92 -5.46
C SER A 184 -24.87 -4.27 -4.01
N LEU A 185 -24.74 -3.28 -3.11
CA LEU A 185 -24.33 -3.45 -1.73
C LEU A 185 -25.49 -3.36 -0.72
N GLN A 186 -26.76 -3.38 -1.16
CA GLN A 186 -27.94 -3.28 -0.28
C GLN A 186 -28.01 -4.33 0.83
N HIS A 187 -27.37 -5.47 0.63
CA HIS A 187 -27.35 -6.60 1.56
C HIS A 187 -26.26 -6.47 2.64
N VAL A 188 -25.32 -5.53 2.47
CA VAL A 188 -24.23 -5.25 3.42
C VAL A 188 -24.80 -4.65 4.69
N LYS A 189 -24.48 -5.24 5.84
CA LYS A 189 -24.88 -4.78 7.18
C LYS A 189 -23.81 -3.92 7.85
N LYS A 190 -22.53 -4.14 7.54
CA LYS A 190 -21.42 -3.39 8.14
C LYS A 190 -20.34 -3.02 7.14
N VAL A 191 -19.72 -1.88 7.43
CA VAL A 191 -18.52 -1.40 6.76
C VAL A 191 -17.38 -1.43 7.77
N VAL A 192 -16.33 -2.17 7.46
CA VAL A 192 -15.13 -2.26 8.27
C VAL A 192 -13.98 -1.59 7.52
N MET A 193 -13.32 -0.63 8.16
CA MET A 193 -12.13 0.04 7.65
C MET A 193 -10.98 -0.26 8.59
N ILE A 194 -9.88 -0.83 8.07
CA ILE A 194 -8.66 -1.08 8.86
C ILE A 194 -7.54 -0.29 8.20
N SER A 195 -6.93 0.64 8.93
CA SER A 195 -5.88 1.48 8.35
C SER A 195 -4.90 2.02 9.38
N TRP A 196 -3.63 2.10 8.98
CA TRP A 196 -2.62 2.89 9.68
C TRP A 196 -2.90 4.40 9.60
N LEU A 197 -3.72 4.85 8.64
CA LEU A 197 -4.18 6.23 8.53
C LEU A 197 -5.16 6.61 9.64
N PHE A 198 -5.64 5.66 10.45
CA PHE A 198 -6.40 5.94 11.66
C PHE A 198 -5.51 6.14 12.90
N GLY A 199 -4.20 6.05 12.73
CA GLY A 199 -3.24 6.33 13.80
C GLY A 199 -3.26 7.80 14.27
N PRO A 200 -2.72 8.09 15.45
CA PRO A 200 -2.77 9.42 16.07
C PRO A 200 -2.24 10.57 15.18
N SER A 201 -1.24 10.30 14.33
CA SER A 201 -0.66 11.30 13.42
C SER A 201 -1.62 11.83 12.35
N PHE A 202 -2.77 11.17 12.17
CA PHE A 202 -3.79 11.54 11.19
C PHE A 202 -5.11 11.98 11.84
N GLY A 203 -5.19 12.05 13.17
CA GLY A 203 -6.43 12.29 13.91
C GLY A 203 -7.31 13.42 13.36
N ASP A 204 -6.75 14.60 13.11
CA ASP A 204 -7.50 15.74 12.57
C ASP A 204 -8.07 15.46 11.16
N LYS A 205 -7.32 14.74 10.33
CA LYS A 205 -7.74 14.39 8.96
C LYS A 205 -8.82 13.32 8.96
N VAL A 206 -8.71 12.38 9.91
CA VAL A 206 -9.72 11.35 10.16
C VAL A 206 -11.00 12.01 10.63
N LYS A 207 -10.94 12.95 11.58
CA LYS A 207 -12.09 13.73 12.02
C LYS A 207 -12.72 14.58 10.91
N GLN A 208 -11.92 15.11 9.98
CA GLN A 208 -12.45 15.84 8.82
C GLN A 208 -13.31 14.97 7.89
N ILE A 209 -12.98 13.68 7.73
CA ILE A 209 -13.78 12.75 6.90
C ILE A 209 -14.92 12.15 7.72
N PHE A 210 -14.59 11.71 8.93
CA PHE A 210 -15.40 10.80 9.72
C PHE A 210 -16.07 11.46 10.93
N GLY A 211 -15.92 12.76 11.15
CA GLY A 211 -16.51 13.46 12.30
C GLY A 211 -15.78 13.18 13.62
N ASP A 212 -16.23 13.85 14.68
CA ASP A 212 -15.66 13.70 16.03
C ASP A 212 -16.28 12.53 16.83
N ASP A 213 -17.37 11.95 16.33
CA ASP A 213 -18.19 10.94 16.99
C ASP A 213 -17.77 9.50 16.72
N ILE A 214 -16.73 9.29 15.91
CA ILE A 214 -16.25 7.94 15.60
C ILE A 214 -15.40 7.33 16.72
N MET A 215 -15.63 6.03 16.93
CA MET A 215 -14.82 5.19 17.80
C MET A 215 -13.81 4.41 16.96
N LEU A 216 -12.53 4.60 17.25
CA LEU A 216 -11.45 3.84 16.63
C LEU A 216 -10.94 2.80 17.63
N GLU A 217 -10.80 1.57 17.17
CA GLU A 217 -10.30 0.45 17.98
C GLU A 217 -8.88 0.11 17.55
N ASP A 218 -7.98 -0.14 18.50
CA ASP A 218 -6.62 -0.60 18.17
C ASP A 218 -6.68 -2.05 17.65
N VAL A 219 -6.01 -2.30 16.52
CA VAL A 219 -5.93 -3.64 15.92
C VAL A 219 -4.62 -4.30 16.37
N PRO A 220 -4.65 -5.53 16.92
CA PRO A 220 -3.43 -6.23 17.32
C PRO A 220 -2.46 -6.43 16.15
N ASP A 221 -1.16 -6.33 16.42
CA ASP A 221 -0.10 -6.45 15.40
C ASP A 221 -0.22 -7.71 14.54
N GLU A 222 -0.57 -8.85 15.15
CA GLU A 222 -0.76 -10.13 14.45
C GLU A 222 -1.81 -10.06 13.34
N SER A 223 -2.84 -9.23 13.53
CA SER A 223 -3.93 -9.00 12.57
C SER A 223 -3.68 -7.81 11.65
N ALA A 224 -2.73 -6.94 12.00
CA ALA A 224 -2.44 -5.69 11.31
C ALA A 224 -1.21 -5.76 10.38
N PHE A 225 -0.44 -6.86 10.40
CA PHE A 225 0.87 -6.94 9.76
C PHE A 225 0.88 -6.52 8.28
N GLU A 226 -0.11 -6.92 7.49
CA GLU A 226 -0.18 -6.53 6.07
C GLU A 226 -0.42 -5.02 5.87
N VAL A 227 -1.24 -4.41 6.74
CA VAL A 227 -1.51 -2.97 6.74
C VAL A 227 -0.28 -2.20 7.22
N GLN A 228 0.44 -2.73 8.21
CA GLN A 228 1.69 -2.17 8.71
C GLN A 228 2.79 -2.25 7.66
N LYS A 229 2.95 -3.39 6.97
CA LYS A 229 3.89 -3.55 5.85
C LYS A 229 3.59 -2.57 4.73
N LEU A 230 2.32 -2.32 4.42
CA LEU A 230 1.93 -1.29 3.46
C LEU A 230 2.36 0.10 3.94
N ALA A 231 2.13 0.45 5.21
CA ALA A 231 2.59 1.72 5.77
C ALA A 231 4.10 1.88 5.64
N LEU A 232 4.86 0.86 6.04
CA LEU A 232 6.32 0.83 5.97
C LEU A 232 6.84 0.84 4.52
N SER A 233 6.06 0.41 3.54
CA SER A 233 6.45 0.48 2.12
C SER A 233 6.27 1.86 1.49
N TYR A 234 5.45 2.75 2.08
CA TYR A 234 5.06 4.01 1.45
C TYR A 234 5.14 5.25 2.35
N ASN A 235 5.60 5.10 3.60
CA ASN A 235 5.72 6.19 4.57
C ASN A 235 7.12 6.19 5.18
N SER A 236 7.98 7.11 4.71
CA SER A 236 9.35 7.26 5.17
C SER A 236 9.46 7.54 6.67
N ARG A 237 8.54 8.35 7.24
CA ARG A 237 8.53 8.65 8.68
C ARG A 237 8.26 7.39 9.51
N ALA A 238 7.20 6.65 9.17
CA ALA A 238 6.88 5.39 9.87
C ALA A 238 8.00 4.36 9.72
N THR A 239 8.64 4.32 8.54
CA THR A 239 9.80 3.46 8.29
C THR A 239 10.97 3.85 9.18
N ALA A 240 11.32 5.14 9.24
CA ALA A 240 12.42 5.62 10.07
C ALA A 240 12.22 5.27 11.55
N GLU A 241 11.01 5.50 12.06
CA GLU A 241 10.63 5.18 13.44
C GLU A 241 10.74 3.67 13.71
N TYR A 242 10.19 2.83 12.82
CA TYR A 242 10.29 1.38 12.97
C TYR A 242 11.73 0.89 12.88
N LEU A 243 12.51 1.34 11.90
CA LEU A 243 13.90 0.92 11.74
C LEU A 243 14.74 1.28 12.97
N THR A 244 14.52 2.46 13.54
CA THR A 244 15.30 2.95 14.68
C THR A 244 14.85 2.35 16.01
N THR A 245 13.54 2.34 16.27
CA THR A 245 12.98 1.96 17.58
C THR A 245 12.49 0.52 17.64
N GLY A 246 12.12 -0.07 16.51
CA GLY A 246 11.40 -1.34 16.42
C GLY A 246 9.88 -1.22 16.60
N GLN A 247 9.35 0.00 16.82
CA GLN A 247 7.93 0.22 16.99
C GLN A 247 7.20 0.19 15.64
N LEU A 248 6.23 -0.71 15.51
CA LEU A 248 5.39 -0.81 14.32
C LEU A 248 4.39 0.35 14.25
N PRO A 249 3.98 0.79 13.04
CA PRO A 249 2.98 1.83 12.91
C PRO A 249 1.64 1.34 13.49
N PRO A 250 0.95 2.18 14.29
CA PRO A 250 -0.32 1.81 14.87
C PRO A 250 -1.37 1.63 13.77
N VAL A 251 -2.14 0.56 13.85
CA VAL A 251 -3.27 0.28 12.97
C VAL A 251 -4.52 0.29 13.83
N ARG A 252 -5.54 0.97 13.32
CA ARG A 252 -6.85 1.00 13.97
C ARG A 252 -7.94 0.58 13.01
N SER A 253 -9.04 0.12 13.57
CA SER A 253 -10.27 -0.19 12.86
C SER A 253 -11.34 0.85 13.16
N LEU A 254 -12.18 1.09 12.15
CA LEU A 254 -13.44 1.81 12.25
C LEU A 254 -14.51 0.90 11.67
N THR A 255 -15.51 0.57 12.47
CA THR A 255 -16.66 -0.22 12.05
C THR A 255 -17.90 0.65 12.14
N MET A 256 -18.68 0.67 11.06
CA MET A 256 -19.98 1.34 10.99
C MET A 256 -21.01 0.33 10.53
N ASP A 257 -22.23 0.40 11.06
CA ASP A 257 -23.34 -0.31 10.46
C ASP A 257 -23.83 0.39 9.18
N ASN A 258 -24.68 -0.30 8.41
CA ASN A 258 -25.21 0.22 7.16
C ASN A 258 -25.92 1.57 7.35
N GLU A 259 -26.79 1.67 8.35
CA GLU A 259 -27.60 2.88 8.57
C GLU A 259 -26.72 4.07 8.95
N GLU A 260 -25.74 3.86 9.81
CA GLU A 260 -24.75 4.86 10.20
C GLU A 260 -23.93 5.32 9.00
N PHE A 261 -23.37 4.37 8.23
CA PHE A 261 -22.54 4.68 7.07
C PHE A 261 -23.32 5.45 6.02
N VAL A 262 -24.54 5.00 5.71
CA VAL A 262 -25.44 5.64 4.73
C VAL A 262 -25.89 7.01 5.20
N ARG A 263 -26.28 7.18 6.47
CA ARG A 263 -26.64 8.48 7.03
C ARG A 263 -25.48 9.48 6.90
N LYS A 264 -24.25 8.99 7.04
CA LYS A 264 -23.06 9.81 7.07
C LYS A 264 -22.54 10.19 5.68
N PHE A 265 -22.62 9.28 4.71
CA PHE A 265 -22.01 9.44 3.40
C PHE A 265 -22.99 9.36 2.22
N GLY A 266 -24.23 8.92 2.42
CA GLY A 266 -25.23 8.76 1.35
C GLY A 266 -25.65 10.07 0.67
N GLY A 267 -25.47 11.21 1.37
CA GLY A 267 -26.02 12.49 0.93
C GLY A 267 -27.55 12.52 1.06
N ALA A 268 -28.10 13.71 1.26
CA ALA A 268 -29.53 13.96 1.08
C ALA A 268 -29.83 14.14 -0.41
#